data_AF-A0A432JN83-F1
#
_entry.id   AF-A0A432JN83-F1
#
_cell.length_a   1.000
_cell.length_b   1.000
_cell.length_c   1.000
_cell.angle_alpha   90.00
_cell.angle_beta   90.00
_cell.angle_gamma   90.00
#
_symmetry.space_group_name_H-M   'P 1'
#
loop_
_entity.id
_entity.type
_entity.pdbx_description
1 polymer ?
#
loop_
_entity_poly.entity_id
_entity_poly.type
_entity_poly.pdbx_seq_one_letter_code
_entity_poly.pdbx_strand_id
1 'polypeptide(L)' 'LISTSANLSGTPTPKHFDEIAPVILQKVDYVVNLHRKSISEKTSKIIRWSKENGIEIIRD' A
#
# COMPACT_ATOMS: atom_id res chain seq x y z
N LEU A 1 -7.03 3.67 -11.66
CA LEU A 1 -5.78 3.67 -10.88
C LEU A 1 -5.70 2.37 -10.12
N ILE A 2 -4.62 1.61 -10.27
CA ILE A 2 -4.37 0.41 -9.46
C ILE A 2 -3.55 0.87 -8.26
N SER A 3 -4.07 0.67 -7.05
CA SER A 3 -3.40 1.07 -5.80
C SER A 3 -2.99 -0.17 -5.03
N THR A 4 -1.69 -0.45 -5.04
CA THR A 4 -1.08 -1.53 -4.26
C THR A 4 0.10 -0.96 -3.48
N SER A 5 0.51 -1.64 -2.41
CA SER A 5 1.67 -1.25 -1.62
C SER A 5 2.96 -1.31 -2.45
N ALA A 6 3.84 -0.34 -2.26
CA ALA A 6 5.10 -0.21 -2.99
C ALA A 6 6.20 -1.13 -2.42
N ASN A 7 5.94 -2.44 -2.38
CA ASN A 7 6.86 -3.46 -1.88
C ASN A 7 7.06 -4.60 -2.89
N LEU A 8 8.11 -5.38 -2.66
CA LEU A 8 8.34 -6.62 -3.41
C LEU A 8 7.43 -7.72 -2.86
N SER A 9 7.08 -8.69 -3.70
CA SER A 9 6.24 -9.81 -3.27
C SER A 9 6.92 -10.57 -2.12
N GLY A 10 6.15 -10.88 -1.07
CA GLY A 10 6.66 -11.55 0.12
C GLY A 10 7.38 -10.65 1.13
N THR A 11 7.64 -9.37 0.81
CA THR A 11 8.25 -8.44 1.77
C THR A 11 7.19 -7.61 2.52
N PRO A 12 7.50 -7.07 3.71
CA PRO A 12 6.61 -6.15 4.41
C PRO A 12 6.26 -4.92 3.57
N THR A 13 5.10 -4.33 3.83
CA THR A 13 4.71 -3.04 3.26
C THR A 13 5.55 -1.92 3.89
N PRO A 14 6.17 -1.02 3.10
CA PRO A 14 6.92 0.11 3.62
C PRO A 14 5.98 1.09 4.34
N LYS A 15 6.40 1.55 5.50
CA LYS A 15 5.74 2.61 6.28
C LYS A 15 6.28 3.98 5.96
N HIS A 16 7.51 4.05 5.45
CA HIS A 16 8.19 5.29 5.09
C HIS A 16 8.78 5.19 3.67
N PHE A 17 8.98 6.34 3.02
CA PHE A 17 9.53 6.39 1.65
C PHE A 17 10.91 5.72 1.57
N ASP A 18 11.75 5.92 2.59
CA ASP A 18 13.13 5.39 2.63
C ASP A 18 13.19 3.87 2.78
N GLU A 19 12.08 3.21 3.13
CA GLU A 19 11.97 1.75 3.20
C GLU A 19 11.62 1.11 1.84
N ILE A 20 11.25 1.93 0.84
CA ILE A 20 10.92 1.44 -0.50
C ILE A 20 12.21 0.96 -1.16
N ALA A 21 12.21 -0.30 -1.62
CA ALA A 21 13.35 -0.90 -2.27
C ALA A 21 13.78 -0.08 -3.51
N PRO A 22 15.09 0.24 -3.69
CA PRO A 22 15.56 1.04 -4.82
C PRO A 22 15.16 0.49 -6.20
N VAL A 23 15.05 -0.84 -6.32
CA VAL A 23 14.60 -1.51 -7.55
C VAL A 23 13.18 -1.12 -7.96
N ILE A 24 12.30 -0.79 -7.01
CA ILE A 24 10.94 -0.31 -7.32
C ILE A 24 11.03 1.12 -7.86
N LEU A 25 11.78 1.99 -7.18
CA LEU A 25 11.97 3.39 -7.59
C LEU A 25 12.58 3.53 -8.99
N GLN A 26 13.42 2.58 -9.39
CA GLN A 26 14.05 2.55 -10.72
C GLN A 26 13.14 1.97 -11.82
N LYS A 27 12.14 1.16 -11.46
CA LYS A 27 11.26 0.46 -12.41
C LYS A 27 9.98 1.22 -12.74
N VAL A 28 9.59 2.20 -11.92
CA VAL A 28 8.39 3.00 -12.15
C VAL A 28 8.69 4.17 -13.06
N ASP A 29 7.72 4.57 -13.89
CA ASP A 29 7.88 5.70 -14.81
C ASP A 29 7.96 7.05 -14.08
N TYR A 30 7.35 7.16 -12.89
CA TYR A 30 7.32 8.38 -12.12
C TYR A 30 7.15 8.14 -10.62
N VAL A 31 7.89 8.91 -9.82
CA VAL A 31 7.77 8.96 -8.36
C VAL A 31 7.36 10.38 -7.95
N VAL A 32 6.13 10.52 -7.46
CA VAL A 32 5.63 11.83 -6.99
C VAL A 32 6.44 12.33 -5.79
N ASN A 33 6.86 13.60 -5.83
CA ASN A 33 7.60 14.23 -4.73
C ASN A 33 6.66 14.81 -3.66
N LEU A 34 5.87 13.95 -3.02
CA LEU A 34 4.91 14.33 -1.99
C LEU A 34 5.00 13.37 -0.80
N HIS A 35 4.80 13.88 0.42
CA HIS A 35 4.73 13.09 1.66
C HIS A 35 5.91 12.15 1.95
N ARG A 36 7.12 12.43 1.45
CA ARG A 36 8.30 11.55 1.68
C ARG A 36 8.71 11.37 3.14
N LYS A 37 8.25 12.25 4.04
CA LYS A 37 8.51 12.21 5.48
C LYS A 37 7.35 11.64 6.30
N SER A 38 6.24 11.26 5.67
CA SER A 38 5.08 10.74 6.39
C SER A 38 5.31 9.28 6.76
N ILE A 39 4.91 8.91 7.97
CA ILE A 39 4.91 7.52 8.42
C ILE A 39 3.48 7.00 8.31
N SER A 40 3.30 5.91 7.57
CA SER A 40 2.03 5.20 7.45
C SER A 40 2.07 3.94 8.31
N GLU A 41 1.40 3.98 9.46
CA GLU A 41 1.41 2.84 10.39
C GLU A 41 0.39 1.75 10.04
N LYS A 42 -0.66 2.11 9.29
CA LYS A 42 -1.78 1.22 8.95
C LYS A 42 -1.93 1.05 7.46
N THR A 43 -2.08 -0.19 7.03
CA THR A 43 -2.46 -0.52 5.66
C THR A 43 -3.93 -0.19 5.39
N SER A 44 -4.32 -0.11 4.12
CA SER A 44 -5.72 0.12 3.75
C SER A 44 -6.61 -1.03 4.23
N LYS A 45 -7.72 -0.70 4.90
CA LYS A 45 -8.78 -1.67 5.19
C LYS A 45 -9.40 -2.16 3.90
N ILE A 46 -9.65 -3.47 3.82
CA ILE A 46 -10.40 -4.07 2.72
C ILE A 46 -11.70 -4.60 3.32
N ILE A 47 -12.81 -4.03 2.90
CA ILE A 47 -14.15 -4.47 3.28
C ILE A 47 -14.84 -5.05 2.06
N ARG A 48 -15.54 -6.16 2.25
CA ARG A 48 -16.48 -6.72 1.29
C ARG A 48 -17.89 -6.49 1.82
N TRP A 49 -18.75 -6.00 0.96
CA TRP A 49 -20.16 -5.83 1.29
C TRP A 49 -20.99 -6.77 0.42
N SER A 50 -21.96 -7.46 1.03
CA SER A 50 -22.95 -8.28 0.33
C SER A 50 -24.34 -8.09 0.94
N LYS A 51 -25.38 -8.33 0.14
CA LYS A 51 -26.78 -8.22 0.61
C LYS A 51 -27.15 -9.31 1.63
N GLU A 52 -26.54 -10.49 1.52
CA GLU A 52 -26.84 -11.65 2.38
C GLU A 52 -26.12 -11.57 3.73
N ASN A 53 -24.84 -11.17 3.73
CA ASN A 53 -23.97 -11.25 4.90
C ASN A 53 -23.53 -9.88 5.44
N GLY A 54 -24.00 -8.78 4.86
CA GLY A 54 -23.67 -7.42 5.32
C GLY A 54 -22.21 -7.03 5.01
N ILE A 55 -21.53 -6.42 5.99
CA ILE A 55 -20.12 -6.00 5.87
C ILE A 55 -19.22 -7.10 6.45
N GLU A 56 -18.24 -7.50 5.66
CA GLU A 56 -17.15 -8.38 6.06
C GLU A 56 -15.82 -7.63 5.95
N ILE A 57 -15.00 -7.68 7.00
CA ILE A 57 -13.66 -7.10 6.99
C ILE A 57 -12.68 -8.17 6.50
N ILE A 58 -12.15 -8.01 5.29
CA ILE A 58 -11.13 -8.90 4.70
C ILE A 58 -9.75 -8.57 5.25
N ARG A 59 -9.47 -7.28 5.48
CA ARG A 59 -8.21 -6.80 6.06
C ARG A 59 -8.48 -5.56 6.89
N ASP A 60 -7.94 -5.55 8.11
CA ASP A 60 -8.00 -4.41 9.03
C ASP A 60 -6.83 -3.43 8.88
#